data_AF-A0A932P8U7-F1
#
_entry.id   AF-A0A932P8U7-F1
#
_cell.length_a   1.000
_cell.length_b   1.000
_cell.length_c   1.000
_cell.angle_alpha   90.00
_cell.angle_beta   90.00
_cell.angle_gamma   90.00
#
_symmetry.space_group_name_H-M   'P 1'
#
loop_
_entity.id
_entity.type
_entity.pdbx_description
1 polymer ?
#
loop_
_entity_poly.entity_id
_entity_poly.type
_entity_poly.pdbx_seq_one_letter_code
_entity_poly.pdbx_strand_id
1 'polypeptide(L)'
;MCPSDVGDTGHLNNMLGNFAKLNYPATKAMVFGSTWANGGTGIRNMVTRIQDVRDGTSNTFFCGERAAIKSQNFISIGAIWSQHFGSNNSFTFDAEPPNQSYPANALNAAGRCCVTGNDRTNIRGSSSSLHPDGLQFLFVDGSVKFISDNISAGGLKGPAAPLAQVTVFSKLWHKDDGIPAGDY
;
A
#
# COMPACT_ATOMS: atom_id res chain seq x y z
N MET A 1 5.37 13.39 9.15
CA MET A 1 3.98 12.92 9.04
C MET A 1 3.34 13.66 7.88
N CYS A 2 2.49 13.01 7.07
CA CYS A 2 1.67 13.71 6.09
C CYS A 2 0.80 14.73 6.83
N PRO A 3 0.71 16.00 6.39
CA PRO A 3 -0.05 17.02 7.10
C PRO A 3 -1.53 16.67 7.32
N SER A 4 -2.11 15.81 6.47
CA SER A 4 -3.49 15.38 6.58
C SER A 4 -3.71 14.21 7.54
N ASP A 5 -2.67 13.46 7.91
CA ASP A 5 -2.78 12.39 8.90
C ASP A 5 -2.79 13.00 10.31
N VAL A 6 -3.91 13.62 10.64
CA VAL A 6 -4.20 14.13 11.99
C VAL A 6 -4.26 13.00 13.01
N GLY A 7 -4.44 11.76 12.55
CA GLY A 7 -4.36 10.51 13.30
C GLY A 7 -5.17 10.47 14.59
N ASP A 8 -4.99 9.40 15.36
CA ASP A 8 -5.23 9.47 16.81
C ASP A 8 -4.18 10.42 17.43
N THR A 9 -4.59 11.26 18.39
CA THR A 9 -3.77 12.28 19.08
C THR A 9 -2.47 11.75 19.69
N GLY A 10 -2.38 10.44 19.88
CA GLY A 10 -1.13 9.75 20.22
C GLY A 10 -0.11 9.81 19.08
N HIS A 11 1.12 10.21 19.38
CA HIS A 11 2.25 10.23 18.44
C HIS A 11 2.64 8.84 17.87
N LEU A 12 1.96 7.76 18.29
CA LEU A 12 2.27 6.36 17.99
C LEU A 12 1.12 5.65 17.27
N ASN A 13 1.42 4.56 16.56
CA ASN A 13 0.43 3.71 15.90
C ASN A 13 -0.17 2.71 16.89
N ASN A 14 -1.37 3.01 17.39
CA ASN A 14 -2.07 2.19 18.38
C ASN A 14 -2.60 0.84 17.83
N MET A 15 -2.70 0.70 16.50
CA MET A 15 -3.11 -0.55 15.83
C MET A 15 -1.95 -1.50 15.61
N LEU A 16 -0.73 -0.97 15.48
CA LEU A 16 0.51 -1.69 15.21
C LEU A 16 1.48 -1.54 16.39
N GLY A 17 1.07 -2.02 17.57
CA GLY A 17 1.97 -2.23 18.71
C GLY A 17 2.51 -0.97 19.41
N ASN A 18 1.93 0.21 19.17
CA ASN A 18 2.40 1.51 19.69
C ASN A 18 3.81 1.90 19.19
N PHE A 19 4.17 1.53 17.96
CA PHE A 19 5.42 2.01 17.34
C PHE A 19 5.25 3.39 16.67
N ALA A 20 6.37 4.03 16.33
CA ALA A 20 6.37 5.30 15.59
C ALA A 20 5.71 5.14 14.21
N LYS A 21 4.81 6.06 13.87
CA LYS A 21 4.03 6.05 12.62
C LYS A 21 4.93 6.28 11.40
N LEU A 22 4.57 5.66 10.28
CA LEU A 22 5.13 5.88 8.95
C LEU A 22 3.97 6.15 7.98
N ASN A 23 4.01 7.28 7.29
CA ASN A 23 2.90 7.70 6.41
C ASN A 23 3.20 7.52 4.93
N TYR A 24 4.46 7.25 4.58
CA TYR A 24 4.90 7.01 3.21
C TYR A 24 5.73 5.73 3.16
N PRO A 25 5.12 4.56 3.46
CA PRO A 25 5.82 3.30 3.26
C PRO A 25 6.05 3.05 1.77
N ALA A 26 7.12 2.30 1.49
CA ALA A 26 7.41 1.84 0.14
C ALA A 26 6.43 0.73 -0.31
N THR A 27 6.26 0.56 -1.63
CA THR A 27 5.49 -0.56 -2.17
C THR A 27 6.16 -1.88 -1.81
N LYS A 28 5.35 -2.93 -1.57
CA LYS A 28 5.89 -4.28 -1.44
C LYS A 28 6.59 -4.76 -2.72
N ALA A 29 6.26 -4.23 -3.90
CA ALA A 29 7.01 -4.48 -5.15
C ALA A 29 8.46 -3.96 -5.11
N MET A 30 8.73 -2.88 -4.37
CA MET A 30 10.07 -2.31 -4.25
C MET A 30 10.87 -2.94 -3.12
N VAL A 31 10.27 -3.16 -1.96
CA VAL A 31 11.01 -3.64 -0.76
C VAL A 31 10.99 -5.15 -0.57
N PHE A 32 10.05 -5.84 -1.21
CA PHE A 32 10.07 -7.29 -1.30
C PHE A 32 10.22 -7.66 -2.76
N GLY A 33 10.81 -8.82 -3.02
CA GLY A 33 10.96 -9.36 -4.37
C GLY A 33 9.65 -9.73 -5.09
N SER A 34 8.56 -9.03 -4.78
CA SER A 34 7.27 -9.11 -5.44
C SER A 34 7.41 -8.61 -6.87
N THR A 35 7.15 -9.52 -7.79
CA THR A 35 7.13 -9.27 -9.23
C THR A 35 5.76 -9.66 -9.77
N TRP A 36 5.48 -9.26 -10.99
CA TRP A 36 4.31 -9.73 -11.73
C TRP A 36 4.22 -11.26 -11.66
N ALA A 37 5.31 -11.95 -12.03
CA ALA A 37 5.37 -13.41 -12.12
C ALA A 37 5.05 -14.15 -10.81
N ASN A 38 5.34 -13.57 -9.65
CA ASN A 38 5.15 -14.21 -8.34
C ASN A 38 3.83 -13.78 -7.64
N GLY A 39 2.99 -12.97 -8.30
CA GLY A 39 1.69 -12.52 -7.77
C GLY A 39 1.79 -11.82 -6.42
N GLY A 40 2.92 -11.16 -6.13
CA GLY A 40 3.24 -10.47 -4.87
C GLY A 40 3.23 -11.31 -3.59
N THR A 41 3.25 -12.64 -3.68
CA THR A 41 3.16 -13.55 -2.52
C THR A 41 4.50 -13.95 -1.89
N GLY A 42 5.62 -13.40 -2.37
CA GLY A 42 6.95 -13.77 -1.88
C GLY A 42 7.57 -12.70 -0.98
N ILE A 43 7.70 -12.99 0.32
CA ILE A 43 8.72 -12.33 1.16
C ILE A 43 10.07 -12.90 0.73
N ARG A 44 10.65 -12.34 -0.32
CA ARG A 44 12.03 -12.61 -0.71
C ARG A 44 12.85 -11.40 -0.32
N ASN A 45 13.86 -11.62 0.52
CA ASN A 45 14.86 -10.61 0.81
C ASN A 45 15.67 -10.42 -0.47
N MET A 46 15.27 -9.45 -1.29
CA MET A 46 15.88 -9.17 -2.58
C MET A 46 16.24 -7.70 -2.64
N VAL A 47 17.36 -7.42 -3.30
CA VAL A 47 17.76 -6.06 -3.66
C VAL A 47 17.04 -5.72 -4.96
N THR A 48 16.08 -4.80 -4.90
CA THR A 48 15.48 -4.20 -6.10
C THR A 48 16.41 -3.11 -6.60
N ARG A 49 17.03 -3.33 -7.78
CA ARG A 49 17.85 -2.30 -8.44
C ARG A 49 16.94 -1.44 -9.30
N ILE A 50 17.35 -0.21 -9.59
CA ILE A 50 16.61 0.69 -10.49
C ILE A 50 16.37 0.02 -11.86
N GLN A 51 17.34 -0.73 -12.38
CA GLN A 51 17.21 -1.48 -13.64
C GLN A 51 16.19 -2.63 -13.62
N ASP A 52 15.74 -3.05 -12.42
CA ASP A 52 14.71 -4.08 -12.28
C ASP A 52 13.29 -3.48 -12.38
N VAL A 53 13.18 -2.15 -12.57
CA VAL A 53 11.94 -1.40 -12.88
C VAL A 53 11.81 -1.23 -14.38
N ARG A 54 11.18 -2.21 -15.03
CA ARG A 54 11.10 -2.35 -16.49
C ARG A 54 9.90 -1.66 -17.10
N ASP A 55 8.85 -1.41 -16.32
CA ASP A 55 7.64 -0.71 -16.81
C ASP A 55 7.81 0.82 -16.85
N GLY A 56 9.00 1.30 -16.44
CA GLY A 56 9.41 2.69 -16.50
C GLY A 56 9.36 3.38 -15.14
N THR A 57 10.43 4.08 -14.77
CA THR A 57 10.57 4.71 -13.44
C THR A 57 9.54 5.80 -13.17
N SER A 58 9.02 6.45 -14.22
CA SER A 58 7.96 7.47 -14.14
C SER A 58 6.54 6.91 -14.10
N ASN A 59 6.40 5.57 -14.23
CA ASN A 59 5.14 4.83 -14.24
C ASN A 59 5.10 3.72 -13.19
N THR A 60 6.02 3.74 -12.23
CA THR A 60 6.03 2.77 -11.12
C THR A 60 6.05 3.51 -9.79
N PHE A 61 5.14 3.14 -8.89
CA PHE A 61 5.09 3.65 -7.54
C PHE A 61 6.29 3.16 -6.73
N PHE A 62 6.90 4.09 -6.00
CA PHE A 62 7.93 3.81 -5.00
C PHE A 62 7.35 3.87 -3.59
N CYS A 63 6.71 4.98 -3.22
CA CYS A 63 6.03 5.17 -1.93
C CYS A 63 4.61 5.71 -2.13
N GLY A 64 3.71 5.42 -1.20
CA GLY A 64 2.33 5.89 -1.23
C GLY A 64 1.84 6.31 0.16
N GLU A 65 0.83 7.16 0.21
CA GLU A 65 0.25 7.61 1.48
C GLU A 65 -0.42 6.47 2.26
N ARG A 66 -0.13 6.41 3.56
CA ARG A 66 -0.72 5.49 4.54
C ARG A 66 -0.98 6.18 5.86
N ALA A 67 -2.15 6.77 6.01
CA ALA A 67 -2.58 7.38 7.25
C ALA A 67 -3.04 6.34 8.29
N ALA A 68 -2.76 6.58 9.57
CA ALA A 68 -3.19 5.73 10.68
C ALA A 68 -4.48 6.29 11.28
N ILE A 69 -5.62 5.78 10.81
CA ILE A 69 -6.94 6.39 11.03
C ILE A 69 -7.87 5.41 11.72
N LYS A 70 -8.49 5.86 12.81
CA LYS A 70 -9.57 5.17 13.50
C LYS A 70 -10.74 6.14 13.67
N SER A 71 -11.33 6.54 12.54
CA SER A 71 -12.46 7.48 12.51
C SER A 71 -13.77 6.77 12.14
N GLN A 72 -14.89 7.48 12.25
CA GLN A 72 -16.17 6.98 11.77
C GLN A 72 -16.21 6.79 10.24
N ASN A 73 -15.37 7.52 9.49
CA ASN A 73 -15.40 7.51 8.03
C ASN A 73 -14.76 6.23 7.47
N PHE A 74 -13.58 5.86 7.98
CA PHE A 74 -12.92 4.61 7.66
C PHE A 74 -11.83 4.27 8.68
N ILE A 75 -11.42 3.00 8.68
CA ILE A 75 -10.32 2.48 9.48
C ILE A 75 -9.15 2.18 8.55
N SER A 76 -7.98 2.75 8.83
CA SER A 76 -6.73 2.38 8.17
C SER A 76 -5.64 2.16 9.19
N ILE A 77 -4.93 1.04 9.05
CA ILE A 77 -3.92 0.61 10.01
C ILE A 77 -2.64 1.45 9.96
N GLY A 78 -2.46 2.27 8.92
CA GLY A 78 -1.23 3.02 8.65
C GLY A 78 0.00 2.11 8.48
N ALA A 79 1.18 2.68 8.66
CA ALA A 79 2.43 1.92 8.75
C ALA A 79 3.28 2.37 9.96
N ILE A 80 4.35 1.63 10.25
CA ILE A 80 5.31 1.88 11.33
C ILE A 80 6.74 1.91 10.82
N TRP A 81 7.60 2.73 11.44
CA TRP A 81 8.94 3.03 10.90
C TRP A 81 10.00 1.96 11.17
N SER A 82 9.96 1.27 12.30
CA SER A 82 11.09 0.43 12.72
C SER A 82 10.70 -0.93 13.31
N GLN A 83 9.70 -1.61 12.72
CA GLN A 83 9.43 -3.01 13.06
C GLN A 83 8.45 -3.67 12.07
N HIS A 84 8.42 -5.00 12.07
CA HIS A 84 7.32 -5.81 11.58
C HIS A 84 6.35 -6.17 12.72
N PHE A 85 5.08 -5.77 12.63
CA PHE A 85 4.04 -6.15 13.58
C PHE A 85 2.89 -6.88 12.88
N GLY A 86 2.80 -8.19 13.10
CA GLY A 86 1.69 -9.04 12.63
C GLY A 86 1.68 -9.33 11.13
N SER A 87 1.83 -8.33 10.27
CA SER A 87 1.86 -8.45 8.80
C SER A 87 2.93 -7.57 8.16
N ASN A 88 3.48 -7.98 7.02
CA ASN A 88 4.40 -7.15 6.23
C ASN A 88 3.76 -5.84 5.74
N ASN A 89 2.43 -5.75 5.72
CA ASN A 89 1.69 -4.51 5.49
C ASN A 89 1.88 -3.47 6.61
N SER A 90 2.50 -3.84 7.74
CA SER A 90 2.79 -2.89 8.83
C SER A 90 3.86 -1.86 8.44
N PHE A 91 4.64 -2.09 7.38
CA PHE A 91 5.68 -1.16 6.90
C PHE A 91 5.72 -1.05 5.36
N THR A 92 4.72 -1.59 4.67
CA THR A 92 4.57 -1.54 3.20
C THR A 92 3.13 -1.28 2.80
N PHE A 93 2.89 -1.04 1.51
CA PHE A 93 1.55 -1.03 0.93
C PHE A 93 1.46 -1.93 -0.31
N ASP A 94 0.26 -2.41 -0.59
CA ASP A 94 -0.09 -3.33 -1.67
C ASP A 94 -0.93 -2.63 -2.76
N ALA A 95 -1.13 -3.30 -3.89
CA ALA A 95 -1.90 -2.82 -5.03
C ALA A 95 -3.43 -2.81 -4.82
N GLU A 96 -3.88 -2.84 -3.57
CA GLU A 96 -5.30 -2.79 -3.25
C GLU A 96 -5.87 -1.39 -3.52
N PRO A 97 -7.19 -1.26 -3.77
CA PRO A 97 -7.81 0.03 -3.97
C PRO A 97 -7.44 1.02 -2.86
N PRO A 98 -7.25 2.31 -3.18
CA PRO A 98 -6.98 3.31 -2.16
C PRO A 98 -8.21 3.55 -1.25
N ASN A 99 -7.97 4.12 -0.08
CA ASN A 99 -8.99 4.55 0.89
C ASN A 99 -9.98 3.45 1.31
N GLN A 100 -9.55 2.18 1.28
CA GLN A 100 -10.39 1.07 1.74
C GLN A 100 -10.40 0.96 3.26
N SER A 101 -11.59 0.81 3.83
CA SER A 101 -11.77 0.66 5.27
C SER A 101 -11.45 -0.77 5.72
N TYR A 102 -10.46 -0.90 6.60
CA TYR A 102 -10.14 -2.16 7.24
C TYR A 102 -11.30 -2.60 8.15
N PRO A 103 -11.80 -3.85 8.08
CA PRO A 103 -12.97 -4.26 8.85
C PRO A 103 -12.76 -4.13 10.36
N ALA A 104 -13.65 -3.39 11.05
CA ALA A 104 -13.56 -3.15 12.49
C ALA A 104 -13.58 -4.46 13.31
N ASN A 105 -14.34 -5.45 12.86
CA ASN A 105 -14.44 -6.77 13.48
C ASN A 105 -13.18 -7.64 13.31
N ALA A 106 -12.22 -7.22 12.50
CA ALA A 106 -10.93 -7.87 12.35
C ALA A 106 -9.86 -7.30 13.31
N LEU A 107 -10.20 -6.28 14.10
CA LEU A 107 -9.40 -5.80 15.23
C LEU A 107 -9.67 -6.66 16.47
N ASN A 108 -8.67 -6.80 17.34
CA ASN A 108 -8.87 -7.47 18.62
C ASN A 108 -9.57 -6.58 19.67
N ALA A 109 -9.86 -7.14 20.84
CA ALA A 109 -10.50 -6.42 21.94
C ALA A 109 -9.73 -5.15 22.39
N ALA A 110 -8.42 -5.08 22.16
CA ALA A 110 -7.59 -3.91 22.42
C ALA A 110 -7.53 -2.93 21.24
N GLY A 111 -8.29 -3.17 20.16
CA GLY A 111 -8.30 -2.35 18.95
C GLY A 111 -7.06 -2.49 18.07
N ARG A 112 -6.26 -3.55 18.24
CA ARG A 112 -5.05 -3.79 17.43
C ARG A 112 -5.36 -4.60 16.17
N CYS A 113 -4.65 -4.31 15.09
CA CYS A 113 -4.75 -5.04 13.83
C CYS A 113 -4.07 -6.41 13.93
N CYS A 114 -4.30 -7.22 12.88
CA CYS A 114 -3.30 -8.15 12.37
C CYS A 114 -3.11 -9.35 13.30
N VAL A 115 -4.16 -9.69 14.05
CA VAL A 115 -4.26 -10.88 14.91
C VAL A 115 -4.28 -12.18 14.13
N THR A 116 -4.71 -12.14 12.87
CA THR A 116 -4.54 -13.23 11.92
C THR A 116 -3.41 -12.88 10.97
N GLY A 117 -2.58 -13.86 10.60
CA GLY A 117 -1.51 -13.64 9.61
C GLY A 117 -2.04 -13.28 8.22
N ASN A 118 -3.28 -13.64 7.90
CA ASN A 118 -3.89 -13.38 6.59
C ASN A 118 -5.09 -12.42 6.69
N ASP A 119 -5.14 -11.47 5.76
CA ASP A 119 -6.31 -10.66 5.43
C ASP A 119 -6.84 -11.16 4.09
N ARG A 120 -8.03 -11.80 4.11
CA ARG A 120 -8.62 -12.42 2.91
C ARG A 120 -8.82 -11.43 1.77
N THR A 121 -9.01 -10.15 2.10
CA THR A 121 -9.23 -9.07 1.14
C THR A 121 -7.99 -8.21 0.90
N ASN A 122 -6.91 -8.48 1.64
CA ASN A 122 -5.65 -7.73 1.64
C ASN A 122 -5.77 -6.21 1.90
N ILE A 123 -6.96 -5.73 2.32
CA ILE A 123 -7.29 -4.32 2.58
C ILE A 123 -6.33 -3.68 3.60
N ARG A 124 -5.72 -4.46 4.52
CA ARG A 124 -4.66 -3.98 5.42
C ARG A 124 -3.55 -3.24 4.70
N GLY A 125 -3.20 -3.64 3.47
CA GLY A 125 -2.14 -3.05 2.67
C GLY A 125 -2.56 -1.84 1.85
N SER A 126 -3.82 -1.42 1.90
CA SER A 126 -4.33 -0.33 1.07
C SER A 126 -3.64 1.00 1.38
N SER A 127 -3.39 1.78 0.34
CA SER A 127 -3.01 3.19 0.48
C SER A 127 -4.18 3.97 1.07
N SER A 128 -3.90 4.99 1.88
CA SER A 128 -4.95 5.76 2.56
C SER A 128 -4.51 7.20 2.85
N SER A 129 -5.41 8.14 2.61
CA SER A 129 -5.22 9.57 2.87
C SER A 129 -6.50 10.20 3.40
N LEU A 130 -6.36 11.39 3.98
CA LEU A 130 -7.47 12.28 4.34
C LEU A 130 -7.60 13.46 3.37
N HIS A 131 -6.76 13.51 2.32
CA HIS A 131 -6.96 14.45 1.24
C HIS A 131 -8.28 14.14 0.50
N PRO A 132 -9.05 15.16 0.11
CA PRO A 132 -10.19 14.96 -0.77
C PRO A 132 -9.75 14.35 -2.10
N ASP A 133 -10.53 13.41 -2.63
CA ASP A 133 -10.47 12.90 -4.01
C ASP A 133 -9.20 12.13 -4.42
N GLY A 134 -8.26 11.88 -3.51
CA GLY A 134 -7.02 11.19 -3.86
C GLY A 134 -5.92 11.21 -2.82
N LEU A 135 -4.73 10.79 -3.27
CA LEU A 135 -3.56 10.56 -2.43
C LEU A 135 -2.29 10.93 -3.19
N GLN A 136 -1.24 11.27 -2.44
CA GLN A 136 0.08 11.50 -3.03
C GLN A 136 0.86 10.20 -3.16
N PHE A 137 1.50 10.01 -4.32
CA PHE A 137 2.41 8.90 -4.57
C PHE A 137 3.75 9.43 -5.10
N LEU A 138 4.83 8.87 -4.58
CA LEU A 138 6.19 9.05 -5.07
C LEU A 138 6.49 7.95 -6.09
N PHE A 139 6.96 8.33 -7.27
CA PHE A 139 7.39 7.43 -8.33
C PHE A 139 8.89 7.15 -8.22
N VAL A 140 9.35 6.07 -8.87
CA VAL A 140 10.77 5.65 -8.81
C VAL A 140 11.72 6.70 -9.38
N ASP A 141 11.25 7.53 -10.32
CA ASP A 141 12.02 8.65 -10.86
C ASP A 141 12.12 9.88 -9.92
N GLY A 142 11.49 9.83 -8.75
CA GLY A 142 11.47 10.91 -7.77
C GLY A 142 10.34 11.92 -7.96
N SER A 143 9.53 11.79 -9.01
CA SER A 143 8.34 12.64 -9.19
C SER A 143 7.25 12.28 -8.17
N VAL A 144 6.52 13.29 -7.71
CA VAL A 144 5.34 13.09 -6.86
C VAL A 144 4.12 13.47 -7.67
N LYS A 145 3.12 12.59 -7.70
CA LYS A 145 1.85 12.84 -8.39
C LYS A 145 0.68 12.59 -7.45
N PHE A 146 -0.35 13.40 -7.62
CA PHE A 146 -1.63 13.20 -6.97
C PHE A 146 -2.44 12.21 -7.81
N ILE A 147 -2.85 11.10 -7.21
CA ILE A 147 -3.61 10.04 -7.87
C ILE A 147 -5.01 10.01 -7.27
N SER A 148 -6.03 10.03 -8.14
CA SER A 148 -7.41 10.00 -7.68
C SER A 148 -7.73 8.70 -6.94
N ASP A 149 -8.55 8.77 -5.90
CA ASP A 149 -9.08 7.60 -5.23
C ASP A 149 -10.11 6.82 -6.07
N ASN A 150 -10.61 7.42 -7.16
CA ASN A 150 -11.44 6.79 -8.17
C ASN A 150 -10.64 6.07 -9.27
N ILE A 151 -9.30 6.01 -9.16
CA ILE A 151 -8.46 5.27 -10.10
C ILE A 151 -8.97 3.82 -10.25
N SER A 152 -8.91 3.28 -11.47
CA SER A 152 -9.17 1.87 -11.72
C SER A 152 -8.26 1.03 -10.83
N ALA A 153 -8.83 0.42 -9.80
CA ALA A 153 -8.14 -0.33 -8.79
C ALA A 153 -8.93 -1.59 -8.40
N GLY A 154 -8.22 -2.58 -7.91
CA GLY A 154 -8.77 -3.90 -7.57
C GLY A 154 -7.65 -4.77 -7.05
N GLY A 155 -8.00 -5.83 -6.32
CA GLY A 155 -6.98 -6.58 -5.59
C GLY A 155 -5.91 -7.19 -6.47
N LEU A 156 -4.74 -7.38 -5.85
CA LEU A 156 -3.49 -7.72 -6.54
C LEU A 156 -3.66 -8.85 -7.56
N LYS A 157 -3.17 -8.63 -8.78
CA LYS A 157 -3.19 -9.60 -9.88
C LYS A 157 -1.76 -10.01 -10.26
N GLY A 158 -1.64 -11.22 -10.80
CA GLY A 158 -0.42 -11.78 -11.38
C GLY A 158 -0.68 -12.34 -12.80
N PRO A 159 0.29 -13.02 -13.43
CA PRO A 159 0.26 -13.42 -14.84
C PRO A 159 -0.90 -14.33 -15.25
N ALA A 160 -1.52 -15.01 -14.29
CA ALA A 160 -2.69 -15.85 -14.54
C ALA A 160 -4.00 -15.05 -14.67
N ALA A 161 -4.02 -13.77 -14.31
CA ALA A 161 -5.21 -12.94 -14.41
C ALA A 161 -5.44 -12.50 -15.86
N PRO A 162 -6.70 -12.46 -16.35
CA PRO A 162 -7.03 -11.85 -17.64
C PRO A 162 -6.61 -10.37 -17.66
N LEU A 163 -5.99 -9.91 -18.75
CA LEU A 163 -5.49 -8.52 -18.88
C LEU A 163 -6.58 -7.47 -18.64
N ALA A 164 -7.83 -7.74 -19.04
CA ALA A 164 -8.97 -6.84 -18.83
C ALA A 164 -9.33 -6.63 -17.34
N GLN A 165 -8.82 -7.48 -16.44
CA GLN A 165 -9.01 -7.37 -14.99
C GLN A 165 -7.81 -6.74 -14.28
N VAL A 166 -6.72 -6.46 -15.00
CA VAL A 166 -5.54 -5.79 -14.44
C VAL A 166 -5.80 -4.30 -14.42
N THR A 167 -5.95 -3.78 -13.22
CA THR A 167 -6.35 -2.39 -12.96
C THR A 167 -5.17 -1.44 -13.12
N VAL A 168 -5.44 -0.17 -13.42
CA VAL A 168 -4.37 0.83 -13.61
C VAL A 168 -3.50 0.94 -12.37
N PHE A 169 -4.12 0.94 -11.18
CA PHE A 169 -3.40 0.96 -9.90
C PHE A 169 -2.45 -0.24 -9.74
N SER A 170 -2.88 -1.44 -10.16
CA SER A 170 -2.01 -2.62 -10.12
C SER A 170 -0.84 -2.53 -11.08
N LYS A 171 -1.02 -1.91 -12.25
CA LYS A 171 0.06 -1.71 -13.23
C LYS A 171 1.11 -0.72 -12.72
N LEU A 172 0.66 0.35 -12.07
CA LEU A 172 1.56 1.32 -11.44
C LEU A 172 2.28 0.74 -10.21
N TRP A 173 1.70 -0.24 -9.54
CA TRP A 173 2.32 -0.89 -8.38
C TRP A 173 3.36 -1.93 -8.78
N HIS A 174 3.12 -2.70 -9.85
CA HIS A 174 4.12 -3.62 -10.38
C HIS A 174 5.26 -2.85 -11.06
N LYS A 175 6.42 -3.49 -11.09
CA LYS A 175 7.65 -2.91 -11.67
C LYS A 175 8.07 -3.58 -12.97
N ASP A 176 7.47 -4.72 -13.28
CA ASP A 176 7.89 -5.64 -14.35
C ASP A 176 6.74 -6.47 -14.96
N ASP A 177 5.51 -5.94 -14.99
CA ASP A 177 4.36 -6.60 -15.62
C ASP A 177 4.35 -6.49 -17.15
N GLY A 178 5.05 -5.50 -17.73
CA GLY A 178 5.12 -5.25 -19.17
C GLY A 178 3.84 -4.71 -19.79
N ILE A 179 2.89 -4.24 -18.97
CA ILE A 179 1.57 -3.77 -19.38
C ILE A 179 1.53 -2.23 -19.27
N PRO A 180 1.27 -1.50 -20.36
CA PRO A 180 1.12 -0.05 -20.28
C PRO A 180 0.00 0.36 -19.30
N ALA A 181 0.34 1.26 -18.37
CA ALA A 181 -0.59 1.75 -17.36
C ALA A 181 -1.80 2.48 -17.97
N GLY A 182 -1.57 3.27 -19.02
CA GLY A 182 -2.55 4.20 -19.58
C GLY A 182 -2.50 5.56 -18.88
N ASP A 183 -3.58 6.34 -18.99
CA ASP A 183 -3.74 7.62 -18.30
C ASP A 183 -4.23 7.41 -16.86
N TYR A 184 -3.75 8.26 -15.94
CA TYR A 184 -4.06 8.19 -14.50
C TYR A 184 -3.84 9.52 -13.79
#